data_AF-A0A0G4HM64-F1
#
_entry.id   AF-A0A0G4HM64-F1
#
_cell.length_a   1.000
_cell.length_b   1.000
_cell.length_c   1.000
_cell.angle_alpha   90.00
_cell.angle_beta   90.00
_cell.angle_gamma   90.00
#
_symmetry.space_group_name_H-M   'P 1'
#
loop_
_entity.id
_entity.type
_entity.pdbx_description
1 polymer ?
#
loop_
_entity_poly.entity_id
_entity_poly.type
_entity_poly.pdbx_seq_one_letter_code
_entity_poly.pdbx_strand_id
1 'polypeptide(L)'
;MLTNLRSACRVAGQSVVRKLPRSLSSVFYRCLHNGGILSPVEEHHHLKPHVNDAIATEVPGKPSMPEDEAVDRLNAFFRSSTSAVSGEARTVHPEDVTRTLQVMDGLFLIDHPAIRQDKQAHFHDSPSLISSTEVLSELRDPQRREEMRAVRSALFAHSYHVSRHYFQKRVYYRGLIEFSNVCQNDCLYCGIRKNQPDIHRYTMSLDSLVDTAMTAFNLDMRSVMLQAGEIVHPSRITYLTRAIRRIRELSIAKDLSLDPHKAFLLRQPTEEEDRGSGVISHFSQTLMDSLVSALSPLLDLEVDTTTVGGENLPESSDIRVVREGVERAVASVLEALTNEEWTLVSRHRLLHYVGLGIALSVGELSRSDYQQLMDAGAVRYLLRIESSNPDLFAQLHPAQQRHDTRVECLRTLKEMGYMIGTGVMIGLPGQRFEDLGRDTEFFAEMGADMIGMGPYITQDNTPVADAWRSEYIGVSKKLQMMRMFELTTSMVALCRISLPKVNIAATTAMQAIHPQGREVTLVRGANVLMPIITPREHRANYVLYEGKPCVNDEPTQCRVCLEARLRSIGLESAPSLWGDPLSFRLHATAAGVGDDSGSVAERSGSPS
;
A
#
# COMPACT_ATOMS: atom_id res chain seq x y z
N MET A 1 -13.81 5.85 -39.33
CA MET A 1 -14.84 6.40 -38.41
C MET A 1 -14.34 7.62 -37.63
N LEU A 2 -13.23 7.53 -36.88
CA LEU A 2 -12.62 8.67 -36.16
C LEU A 2 -12.10 9.82 -37.06
N THR A 3 -11.64 9.52 -38.27
CA THR A 3 -11.16 10.55 -39.22
C THR A 3 -12.29 11.37 -39.83
N ASN A 4 -13.48 10.78 -40.01
CA ASN A 4 -14.67 11.47 -40.53
C ASN A 4 -15.32 12.38 -39.47
N LEU A 5 -15.22 12.00 -38.19
CA LEU A 5 -15.65 12.85 -37.06
C LEU A 5 -14.80 14.13 -36.92
N ARG A 6 -13.49 14.06 -37.22
CA ARG A 6 -12.59 15.23 -37.17
C ARG A 6 -12.86 16.26 -38.27
N SER A 7 -13.29 15.82 -39.46
CA SER A 7 -13.69 16.73 -40.55
C SER A 7 -15.04 17.40 -40.29
N ALA A 8 -16.00 16.69 -39.71
CA ALA A 8 -17.31 17.25 -39.36
C ALA A 8 -17.20 18.38 -38.32
N CYS A 9 -16.28 18.26 -37.34
CA CYS A 9 -16.05 19.28 -36.32
C CYS A 9 -15.30 20.54 -36.81
N ARG A 10 -14.61 20.49 -37.96
CA ARG A 10 -13.94 21.68 -38.54
C ARG A 10 -14.88 22.59 -39.33
N VAL A 11 -15.99 22.06 -39.84
CA VAL A 11 -16.93 22.81 -40.71
C VAL A 11 -18.05 23.49 -39.89
N ALA A 12 -18.39 22.96 -38.71
CA ALA A 12 -19.44 23.52 -37.86
C ALA A 12 -18.87 24.47 -36.78
N GLY A 13 -18.58 25.71 -37.16
CA GLY A 13 -18.13 26.75 -36.24
C GLY A 13 -19.15 27.05 -35.14
N GLN A 14 -18.66 27.08 -33.89
CA GLN A 14 -19.12 27.70 -32.62
C GLN A 14 -20.61 27.93 -32.26
N SER A 15 -21.59 27.72 -33.13
CA SER A 15 -23.01 27.96 -32.85
C SER A 15 -23.79 26.73 -32.40
N VAL A 16 -23.28 25.51 -32.66
CA VAL A 16 -23.98 24.24 -32.32
C VAL A 16 -23.82 23.86 -30.84
N VAL A 17 -22.76 24.32 -30.17
CA VAL A 17 -22.43 23.93 -28.78
C VAL A 17 -23.41 24.51 -27.74
N ARG A 18 -24.22 25.52 -28.10
CA ARG A 18 -25.15 26.17 -27.16
C ARG A 18 -26.54 25.53 -27.08
N LYS A 19 -26.83 24.48 -27.86
CA LYS A 19 -28.17 23.84 -27.91
C LYS A 19 -28.24 22.39 -27.37
N LEU A 20 -27.16 21.86 -26.78
CA LEU A 20 -27.18 20.51 -26.20
C LEU A 20 -27.69 20.48 -24.74
N PRO A 21 -28.52 19.50 -24.34
CA PRO A 21 -28.95 19.33 -22.95
C PRO A 21 -27.76 19.06 -22.00
N ARG A 22 -27.80 19.59 -20.78
CA ARG A 22 -26.71 19.51 -19.77
C ARG A 22 -26.28 18.09 -19.37
N SER A 23 -27.06 17.05 -19.69
CA SER A 23 -26.71 15.64 -19.46
C SER A 23 -25.68 15.11 -20.47
N LEU A 24 -25.75 15.55 -21.73
CA LEU A 24 -24.83 15.15 -22.80
C LEU A 24 -23.57 16.02 -22.88
N SER A 25 -23.59 17.22 -22.30
CA SER A 25 -22.40 18.08 -22.25
C SER A 25 -21.26 17.45 -21.43
N SER A 26 -21.53 16.61 -20.43
CA SER A 26 -20.49 15.99 -19.59
C SER A 26 -19.73 14.83 -20.26
N VAL A 27 -20.36 14.19 -21.26
CA VAL A 27 -19.74 13.14 -22.09
C VAL A 27 -19.00 13.78 -23.26
N PHE A 28 -19.59 14.83 -23.87
CA PHE A 28 -18.96 15.62 -24.93
C PHE A 28 -17.73 16.41 -24.42
N TYR A 29 -17.78 16.95 -23.20
CA TYR A 29 -16.64 17.60 -22.53
C TYR A 29 -15.50 16.61 -22.29
N ARG A 30 -15.80 15.37 -21.89
CA ARG A 30 -14.78 14.34 -21.62
C ARG A 30 -14.09 13.83 -22.89
N CYS A 31 -14.78 13.79 -24.02
CA CYS A 31 -14.16 13.45 -25.30
C CYS A 31 -13.34 14.58 -25.92
N LEU A 32 -13.65 15.86 -25.63
CA LEU A 32 -12.89 17.02 -26.14
C LEU A 32 -11.70 17.42 -25.23
N HIS A 33 -11.76 17.18 -23.92
CA HIS A 33 -10.72 17.63 -22.96
C HIS A 33 -9.49 16.73 -22.80
N ASN A 34 -9.40 15.60 -23.51
CA ASN A 34 -8.12 14.90 -23.67
C ASN A 34 -7.19 15.57 -24.71
N GLY A 35 -7.43 16.84 -25.03
CA GLY A 35 -6.54 17.71 -25.78
C GLY A 35 -6.66 19.18 -25.38
N GLY A 36 -6.02 19.58 -24.26
CA GLY A 36 -5.44 20.92 -24.06
C GLY A 36 -6.30 22.04 -23.43
N ILE A 37 -5.56 22.91 -22.72
CA ILE A 37 -5.84 24.31 -22.34
C ILE A 37 -6.64 24.54 -21.05
N LEU A 38 -5.88 24.96 -20.03
CA LEU A 38 -6.29 25.68 -18.82
C LEU A 38 -7.15 26.89 -19.20
N SER A 39 -8.32 27.05 -18.57
CA SER A 39 -8.98 28.36 -18.46
C SER A 39 -8.37 29.10 -17.26
N PRO A 40 -8.05 30.40 -17.38
CA PRO A 40 -7.35 31.14 -16.36
C PRO A 40 -8.26 31.28 -15.13
N VAL A 41 -7.84 30.66 -14.03
CA VAL A 41 -8.26 31.12 -12.71
C VAL A 41 -7.59 32.47 -12.54
N GLU A 42 -8.38 33.51 -12.29
CA GLU A 42 -7.89 34.85 -11.97
C GLU A 42 -6.72 34.74 -10.98
N GLU A 43 -5.57 35.26 -11.42
CA GLU A 43 -4.38 35.40 -10.59
C GLU A 43 -4.71 36.32 -9.42
N HIS A 44 -5.20 35.75 -8.32
CA HIS A 44 -4.95 36.33 -7.01
C HIS A 44 -3.45 36.16 -6.70
N HIS A 45 -2.67 37.07 -7.26
CA HIS A 45 -1.26 37.33 -7.00
C HIS A 45 -0.99 37.76 -5.55
N HIS A 46 -1.54 37.08 -4.53
CA HIS A 46 -1.23 37.37 -3.12
C HIS A 46 -1.13 36.16 -2.20
N LEU A 47 -0.92 34.95 -2.74
CA LEU A 47 -0.49 33.81 -1.91
C LEU A 47 0.96 33.46 -2.27
N LYS A 48 1.89 34.12 -1.56
CA LYS A 48 3.29 33.69 -1.52
C LYS A 48 3.31 32.23 -1.07
N PRO A 49 3.94 31.30 -1.82
CA PRO A 49 4.23 29.98 -1.29
C PRO A 49 5.23 30.18 -0.14
N HIS A 50 4.78 30.00 1.10
CA HIS A 50 5.68 29.77 2.22
C HIS A 50 6.25 28.34 2.12
N VAL A 51 6.97 28.08 1.03
CA VAL A 51 7.83 26.91 0.86
C VAL A 51 9.07 27.42 0.13
N ASN A 52 9.93 28.07 0.90
CA ASN A 52 11.37 28.22 0.64
C ASN A 52 11.96 28.92 1.85
N ASP A 53 12.59 28.13 2.72
CA ASP A 53 13.99 28.35 3.10
C ASP A 53 14.46 27.16 3.97
N ALA A 54 15.63 26.62 3.60
CA ALA A 54 16.39 25.57 4.29
C ALA A 54 15.93 24.10 4.13
N ILE A 55 16.09 23.55 2.92
CA ILE A 55 17.02 22.45 2.54
C ILE A 55 16.74 22.17 1.06
N ALA A 56 17.62 22.64 0.18
CA ALA A 56 17.69 22.16 -1.19
C ALA A 56 18.40 20.81 -1.16
N THR A 57 17.66 19.72 -0.94
CA THR A 57 18.12 18.37 -1.29
C THR A 57 17.46 18.03 -2.61
N GLU A 58 18.26 17.93 -3.66
CA GLU A 58 17.85 17.28 -4.90
C GLU A 58 17.24 15.92 -4.53
N VAL A 59 15.98 15.69 -4.87
CA VAL A 59 15.48 14.30 -4.94
C VAL A 59 16.46 13.59 -5.87
N PRO A 60 17.03 12.44 -5.48
CA PRO A 60 17.78 11.65 -6.44
C PRO A 60 16.83 11.43 -7.61
N GLY A 61 17.16 12.03 -8.76
CA GLY A 61 16.44 11.75 -10.00
C GLY A 61 16.42 10.24 -10.24
N LYS A 62 15.63 9.80 -11.22
CA LYS A 62 15.66 8.41 -11.70
C LYS A 62 17.11 7.91 -11.72
N PRO A 63 17.45 6.80 -11.03
CA PRO A 63 18.81 6.28 -11.04
C PRO A 63 19.31 6.12 -12.48
N SER A 64 20.50 6.65 -12.77
CA SER A 64 21.05 6.71 -14.12
C SER A 64 21.86 5.48 -14.51
N MET A 65 22.27 4.65 -13.54
CA MET A 65 23.09 3.47 -13.77
C MET A 65 22.30 2.39 -14.54
N PRO A 66 22.85 1.85 -15.65
CA PRO A 66 22.27 0.72 -16.37
C PRO A 66 22.08 -0.51 -15.47
N GLU A 67 21.10 -1.35 -15.79
CA GLU A 67 20.76 -2.53 -14.98
C GLU A 67 21.93 -3.51 -14.85
N ASP A 68 22.54 -3.90 -15.98
CA ASP A 68 23.67 -4.85 -16.00
C ASP A 68 24.84 -4.36 -15.13
N GLU A 69 25.18 -3.07 -15.22
CA GLU A 69 26.23 -2.47 -14.40
C GLU A 69 25.88 -2.49 -12.91
N ALA A 70 24.63 -2.17 -12.56
CA ALA A 70 24.18 -2.19 -11.18
C ALA A 70 24.22 -3.60 -10.59
N VAL A 71 23.76 -4.59 -11.35
CA VAL A 71 23.78 -6.01 -10.99
C VAL A 71 25.21 -6.51 -10.81
N ASP A 72 26.11 -6.21 -11.74
CA ASP A 72 27.50 -6.65 -11.67
C ASP A 72 28.23 -6.10 -10.44
N ARG A 73 28.02 -4.81 -10.14
CA ARG A 73 28.61 -4.16 -8.96
C ARG A 73 28.07 -4.75 -7.65
N LEU A 74 26.76 -4.95 -7.54
CA LEU A 74 26.17 -5.56 -6.35
C LEU A 74 26.61 -7.02 -6.17
N ASN A 75 26.61 -7.79 -7.24
CA ASN A 75 27.08 -9.18 -7.20
C ASN A 75 28.56 -9.26 -6.82
N ALA A 76 29.41 -8.34 -7.31
CA ALA A 76 30.80 -8.26 -6.88
C ALA A 76 30.91 -7.96 -5.38
N PHE A 77 30.09 -7.05 -4.86
CA PHE A 77 30.03 -6.74 -3.43
C PHE A 77 29.57 -7.95 -2.60
N PHE A 78 28.48 -8.63 -2.97
CA PHE A 78 27.99 -9.83 -2.27
C PHE A 78 28.90 -11.07 -2.40
N ARG A 79 29.74 -11.14 -3.44
CA ARG A 79 30.78 -12.19 -3.54
C ARG A 79 31.97 -11.91 -2.64
N SER A 80 32.26 -10.65 -2.33
CA SER A 80 33.32 -10.30 -1.39
C SER A 80 32.95 -10.57 0.07
N SER A 81 31.64 -10.66 0.39
CA SER A 81 31.12 -10.98 1.73
C SER A 81 31.06 -12.49 2.01
N THR A 82 31.09 -13.37 1.00
CA THR A 82 30.92 -14.83 1.15
C THR A 82 31.60 -15.63 0.02
N SER A 83 32.23 -16.76 0.36
CA SER A 83 32.97 -17.61 -0.58
C SER A 83 32.06 -18.46 -1.49
N ALA A 84 31.46 -17.91 -2.57
CA ALA A 84 30.78 -18.73 -3.59
C ALA A 84 30.68 -18.10 -5.01
N VAL A 85 30.52 -18.98 -6.00
CA VAL A 85 30.82 -18.87 -7.44
C VAL A 85 29.69 -18.25 -8.29
N SER A 86 30.07 -17.70 -9.47
CA SER A 86 29.31 -16.93 -10.46
C SER A 86 28.19 -17.67 -11.22
N GLY A 87 27.13 -16.94 -11.62
CA GLY A 87 26.38 -17.26 -12.85
C GLY A 87 24.91 -16.79 -12.93
N GLU A 88 24.21 -16.65 -11.81
CA GLU A 88 22.80 -16.22 -11.76
C GLU A 88 22.60 -15.10 -10.73
N ALA A 89 21.50 -14.35 -10.84
CA ALA A 89 21.12 -13.34 -9.85
C ALA A 89 21.00 -14.01 -8.47
N ARG A 90 21.96 -13.74 -7.60
CA ARG A 90 22.07 -14.41 -6.31
C ARG A 90 20.94 -13.98 -5.38
N THR A 91 20.38 -14.93 -4.62
CA THR A 91 19.52 -14.64 -3.47
C THR A 91 20.28 -13.76 -2.47
N VAL A 92 19.71 -12.62 -2.09
CA VAL A 92 20.29 -11.75 -1.07
C VAL A 92 20.09 -12.40 0.30
N HIS A 93 21.18 -12.72 0.99
CA HIS A 93 21.13 -13.36 2.32
C HIS A 93 21.10 -12.34 3.46
N PRO A 94 20.67 -12.73 4.68
CA PRO A 94 20.70 -11.87 5.86
C PRO A 94 22.05 -11.21 6.13
N GLU A 95 23.16 -11.89 5.86
CA GLU A 95 24.52 -11.38 6.02
C GLU A 95 24.84 -10.29 4.99
N ASP A 96 24.35 -10.46 3.76
CA ASP A 96 24.49 -9.44 2.69
C ASP A 96 23.69 -8.18 3.05
N VAL A 97 22.49 -8.34 3.61
CA VAL A 97 21.68 -7.23 4.12
C VAL A 97 22.41 -6.52 5.26
N THR A 98 22.87 -7.27 6.26
CA THR A 98 23.60 -6.75 7.42
C THR A 98 24.80 -5.93 6.97
N ARG A 99 25.65 -6.52 6.11
CA ARG A 99 26.86 -5.88 5.61
C ARG A 99 26.55 -4.65 4.77
N THR A 100 25.53 -4.71 3.90
CA THR A 100 25.10 -3.55 3.11
C THR A 100 24.69 -2.41 4.00
N LEU A 101 23.83 -2.67 5.00
CA LEU A 101 23.33 -1.64 5.90
C LEU A 101 24.45 -1.01 6.74
N GLN A 102 25.42 -1.81 7.21
CA GLN A 102 26.62 -1.29 7.87
C GLN A 102 27.41 -0.35 6.95
N VAL A 103 27.61 -0.72 5.68
CA VAL A 103 28.31 0.16 4.71
C VAL A 103 27.52 1.45 4.46
N MET A 104 26.20 1.37 4.26
CA MET A 104 25.34 2.55 4.03
C MET A 104 25.39 3.51 5.23
N ASP A 105 25.35 2.95 6.43
CA ASP A 105 25.49 3.70 7.67
C ASP A 105 26.87 4.36 7.79
N GLY A 106 27.95 3.62 7.53
CA GLY A 106 29.31 4.14 7.62
C GLY A 106 29.58 5.26 6.62
N LEU A 107 29.05 5.13 5.39
CA LEU A 107 29.08 6.19 4.38
C LEU A 107 28.35 7.45 4.86
N PHE A 108 27.17 7.31 5.47
CA PHE A 108 26.44 8.45 6.04
C PHE A 108 27.27 9.16 7.11
N LEU A 109 27.86 8.40 8.03
CA LEU A 109 28.67 8.96 9.13
C LEU A 109 29.89 9.74 8.62
N ILE A 110 30.55 9.25 7.56
CA ILE A 110 31.75 9.88 7.00
C ILE A 110 31.43 11.10 6.11
N ASP A 111 30.37 11.00 5.31
CA ASP A 111 30.05 12.03 4.31
C ASP A 111 29.30 13.22 4.92
N HIS A 112 28.59 13.04 6.04
CA HIS A 112 27.77 14.11 6.60
C HIS A 112 28.62 15.27 7.16
N PRO A 113 28.50 16.50 6.63
CA PRO A 113 29.37 17.62 7.01
C PRO A 113 29.38 17.95 8.50
N ALA A 114 28.21 17.84 9.16
CA ALA A 114 28.10 18.08 10.59
C ALA A 114 28.84 17.03 11.45
N ILE A 115 28.97 15.78 10.97
CA ILE A 115 29.75 14.73 11.66
C ILE A 115 31.23 14.91 11.36
N ARG A 116 31.57 15.35 10.14
CA ARG A 116 32.95 15.60 9.72
C ARG A 116 33.59 16.82 10.40
N GLN A 117 32.81 17.85 10.72
CA GLN A 117 33.27 19.10 11.33
C GLN A 117 33.22 19.10 12.85
N ASP A 118 32.27 18.35 13.43
CA ASP A 118 32.11 18.29 14.88
C ASP A 118 32.92 17.14 15.44
N LYS A 119 33.76 17.41 16.45
CA LYS A 119 34.52 16.39 17.20
C LYS A 119 33.56 15.59 18.10
N GLN A 120 32.43 15.12 17.59
CA GLN A 120 31.45 14.34 18.36
C GLN A 120 31.97 12.91 18.52
N ALA A 121 32.86 12.75 19.51
CA ALA A 121 33.36 11.47 19.99
C ALA A 121 32.24 10.49 20.42
N HIS A 122 31.00 10.98 20.60
CA HIS A 122 29.89 10.21 21.16
C HIS A 122 29.14 9.29 20.18
N PHE A 123 29.38 9.37 18.87
CA PHE A 123 28.82 8.40 17.92
C PHE A 123 29.53 7.03 17.95
N HIS A 124 30.68 6.93 18.63
CA HIS A 124 31.47 5.69 18.64
C HIS A 124 31.17 4.77 19.84
N ASP A 125 30.46 5.26 20.86
CA ASP A 125 30.29 4.56 22.14
C ASP A 125 28.88 3.94 22.35
N SER A 126 27.94 4.15 21.42
CA SER A 126 26.58 3.61 21.53
C SER A 126 26.48 2.20 20.91
N PRO A 127 25.86 1.19 21.56
CA PRO A 127 25.88 -0.19 21.08
C PRO A 127 24.90 -0.52 19.93
N SER A 128 23.91 0.35 19.62
CA SER A 128 22.85 0.05 18.64
C SER A 128 23.08 0.63 17.24
N LEU A 129 22.84 -0.21 16.23
CA LEU A 129 22.96 0.11 14.80
C LEU A 129 24.16 1.01 14.46
N ILE A 130 25.33 0.76 15.05
CA ILE A 130 26.57 1.50 14.72
C ILE A 130 27.42 0.65 13.80
N SER A 131 27.82 1.25 12.67
CA SER A 131 28.75 0.61 11.76
C SER A 131 29.95 0.05 12.52
N SER A 132 30.31 -1.21 12.25
CA SER A 132 31.42 -1.85 12.94
C SER A 132 32.72 -1.06 12.75
N THR A 133 33.63 -1.15 13.73
CA THR A 133 34.98 -0.57 13.63
C THR A 133 35.70 -1.01 12.36
N GLU A 134 35.44 -2.24 11.91
CA GLU A 134 35.94 -2.79 10.65
C GLU A 134 35.42 -2.00 9.43
N VAL A 135 34.11 -1.83 9.28
CA VAL A 135 33.52 -1.07 8.16
C VAL A 135 34.02 0.37 8.15
N LEU A 136 34.06 1.01 9.32
CA LEU A 136 34.57 2.37 9.43
C LEU A 136 36.07 2.44 9.10
N SER A 137 36.85 1.41 9.45
CA SER A 137 38.27 1.33 9.09
C SER A 137 38.49 1.19 7.59
N GLU A 138 37.69 0.37 6.92
CA GLU A 138 37.72 0.20 5.46
C GLU A 138 37.39 1.51 4.74
N LEU A 139 36.33 2.20 5.20
CA LEU A 139 35.89 3.45 4.60
C LEU A 139 36.86 4.62 4.88
N ARG A 140 37.91 4.47 5.71
CA ARG A 140 38.98 5.48 5.84
C ARG A 140 39.81 5.58 4.57
N ASP A 141 39.97 4.49 3.82
CA ASP A 141 40.63 4.49 2.51
C ASP A 141 39.74 5.23 1.48
N PRO A 142 40.23 6.33 0.86
CA PRO A 142 39.48 7.07 -0.15
C PRO A 142 39.03 6.22 -1.34
N GLN A 143 39.84 5.24 -1.76
CA GLN A 143 39.50 4.38 -2.89
C GLN A 143 38.34 3.45 -2.52
N ARG A 144 38.45 2.76 -1.36
CA ARG A 144 37.36 1.91 -0.85
C ARG A 144 36.08 2.70 -0.62
N ARG A 145 36.18 3.92 -0.11
CA ARG A 145 35.01 4.78 0.09
C ARG A 145 34.29 5.07 -1.22
N GLU A 146 35.03 5.37 -2.29
CA GLU A 146 34.44 5.61 -3.61
C GLU A 146 33.82 4.33 -4.20
N GLU A 147 34.48 3.18 -4.03
CA GLU A 147 33.91 1.88 -4.37
C GLU A 147 32.56 1.64 -3.65
N MET A 148 32.49 1.91 -2.34
CA MET A 148 31.26 1.74 -1.57
C MET A 148 30.17 2.75 -1.95
N ARG A 149 30.52 3.98 -2.36
CA ARG A 149 29.55 4.91 -2.94
C ARG A 149 28.99 4.40 -4.27
N ALA A 150 29.82 3.76 -5.09
CA ALA A 150 29.35 3.11 -6.31
C ALA A 150 28.41 1.92 -6.00
N VAL A 151 28.71 1.13 -4.95
CA VAL A 151 27.82 0.07 -4.46
C VAL A 151 26.47 0.63 -4.00
N ARG A 152 26.45 1.73 -3.24
CA ARG A 152 25.20 2.42 -2.86
C ARG A 152 24.38 2.85 -4.07
N SER A 153 25.04 3.44 -5.07
CA SER A 153 24.37 3.84 -6.32
C SER A 153 23.80 2.63 -7.07
N ALA A 154 24.55 1.53 -7.11
CA ALA A 154 24.12 0.28 -7.70
C ALA A 154 22.92 -0.35 -6.96
N LEU A 155 22.90 -0.31 -5.62
CA LEU A 155 21.78 -0.78 -4.79
C LEU A 155 20.47 -0.12 -5.19
N PHE A 156 20.46 1.22 -5.24
CA PHE A 156 19.25 1.97 -5.57
C PHE A 156 18.88 1.87 -7.05
N ALA A 157 19.85 1.77 -7.95
CA ALA A 157 19.57 1.55 -9.37
C ALA A 157 18.95 0.18 -9.62
N HIS A 158 19.52 -0.88 -9.06
CA HIS A 158 19.01 -2.23 -9.23
C HIS A 158 17.63 -2.39 -8.59
N SER A 159 17.40 -1.89 -7.37
CA SER A 159 16.08 -1.95 -6.74
C SER A 159 15.02 -1.17 -7.54
N TYR A 160 15.40 -0.04 -8.15
CA TYR A 160 14.54 0.70 -9.06
C TYR A 160 14.18 -0.14 -10.29
N HIS A 161 15.16 -0.73 -10.97
CA HIS A 161 14.94 -1.58 -12.15
C HIS A 161 14.05 -2.79 -11.83
N VAL A 162 14.30 -3.49 -10.72
CA VAL A 162 13.43 -4.57 -10.24
C VAL A 162 12.01 -4.07 -10.00
N SER A 163 11.84 -2.92 -9.34
CA SER A 163 10.51 -2.32 -9.13
C SER A 163 9.83 -1.97 -10.46
N ARG A 164 10.55 -1.43 -11.44
CA ARG A 164 9.99 -1.10 -12.77
C ARG A 164 9.69 -2.35 -13.59
N HIS A 165 10.46 -3.42 -13.45
CA HIS A 165 10.18 -4.70 -14.11
C HIS A 165 8.82 -5.26 -13.68
N TYR A 166 8.56 -5.33 -12.37
CA TYR A 166 7.32 -5.92 -11.85
C TYR A 166 6.12 -4.98 -11.84
N PHE A 167 6.33 -3.69 -11.53
CA PHE A 167 5.23 -2.74 -11.33
C PHE A 167 5.14 -1.67 -12.42
N GLN A 168 6.07 -1.64 -13.39
CA GLN A 168 6.14 -0.61 -14.43
C GLN A 168 6.20 0.78 -13.81
N LYS A 169 5.43 1.77 -14.28
CA LYS A 169 5.39 3.12 -13.66
C LYS A 169 4.39 3.25 -12.52
N ARG A 170 3.65 2.18 -12.22
CA ARG A 170 2.46 2.21 -11.37
C ARG A 170 2.80 2.31 -9.89
N VAL A 171 2.05 3.16 -9.19
CA VAL A 171 2.02 3.28 -7.74
C VAL A 171 0.58 3.08 -7.26
N TYR A 172 0.39 2.16 -6.32
CA TYR A 172 -0.95 1.84 -5.82
C TYR A 172 -1.31 2.73 -4.64
N TYR A 173 -2.50 3.34 -4.69
CA TYR A 173 -3.04 4.11 -3.56
C TYR A 173 -3.88 3.23 -2.66
N ARG A 174 -3.65 3.37 -1.35
CA ARG A 174 -4.51 2.81 -0.32
C ARG A 174 -4.91 3.90 0.67
N GLY A 175 -6.16 4.33 0.61
CA GLY A 175 -6.69 5.36 1.52
C GLY A 175 -6.63 4.88 2.96
N LEU A 176 -5.79 5.52 3.79
CA LEU A 176 -5.63 5.20 5.19
C LEU A 176 -6.68 5.93 6.03
N ILE A 177 -7.54 5.17 6.70
CA ILE A 177 -8.58 5.64 7.62
C ILE A 177 -8.24 5.17 9.03
N GLU A 178 -7.74 6.09 9.83
CA GLU A 178 -7.43 5.87 11.23
C GLU A 178 -8.71 6.10 12.05
N PHE A 179 -9.53 5.07 12.19
CA PHE A 179 -10.91 5.25 12.66
C PHE A 179 -11.05 5.27 14.19
N SER A 180 -10.02 4.86 14.92
CA SER A 180 -10.02 4.86 16.39
C SER A 180 -8.61 4.86 16.94
N ASN A 181 -8.30 5.78 17.86
CA ASN A 181 -7.04 5.76 18.62
C ASN A 181 -7.18 5.08 20.01
N VAL A 182 -8.34 4.49 20.32
CA VAL A 182 -8.53 3.71 21.56
C VAL A 182 -7.78 2.39 21.43
N CYS A 183 -6.91 2.09 22.39
CA CYS A 183 -6.10 0.88 22.43
C CYS A 183 -6.11 0.29 23.84
N GLN A 184 -6.26 -1.03 23.97
CA GLN A 184 -6.13 -1.74 25.24
C GLN A 184 -4.66 -2.01 25.61
N ASN A 185 -3.79 -2.04 24.59
CA ASN A 185 -2.37 -2.35 24.75
C ASN A 185 -1.56 -1.12 25.12
N ASP A 186 -0.38 -1.39 25.68
CA ASP A 186 0.50 -0.36 26.20
C ASP A 186 1.91 -0.44 25.60
N CYS A 187 2.00 -0.66 24.28
CA CYS A 187 3.27 -0.72 23.55
C CYS A 187 4.16 0.47 23.89
N LEU A 188 5.41 0.19 24.24
CA LEU A 188 6.32 1.12 24.92
C LEU A 188 6.90 2.19 23.99
N TYR A 189 6.61 2.11 22.68
CA TYR A 189 7.02 3.07 21.65
C TYR A 189 5.87 3.93 21.10
N CYS A 190 4.63 3.60 21.41
CA CYS A 190 3.48 4.04 20.62
C CYS A 190 2.73 5.22 21.26
N GLY A 191 2.48 6.28 20.50
CA GLY A 191 1.75 7.46 20.99
C GLY A 191 0.25 7.29 21.22
N ILE A 192 -0.34 6.16 20.83
CA ILE A 192 -1.72 5.83 21.18
C ILE A 192 -1.82 4.70 22.23
N ARG A 193 -0.70 4.34 22.88
CA ARG A 193 -0.67 3.36 23.98
C ARG A 193 -1.67 3.72 25.08
N LYS A 194 -2.20 2.72 25.78
CA LYS A 194 -3.26 2.89 26.81
C LYS A 194 -2.95 4.01 27.81
N ASN A 195 -1.71 4.06 28.31
CA ASN A 195 -1.30 4.99 29.37
C ASN A 195 -0.68 6.30 28.84
N GLN A 196 -0.87 6.65 27.57
CA GLN A 196 -0.42 7.94 27.05
C GLN A 196 -1.20 9.09 27.70
N PRO A 197 -0.54 10.10 28.28
CA PRO A 197 -1.21 11.27 28.85
C PRO A 197 -1.75 12.20 27.75
N ASP A 198 -2.73 13.02 28.12
CA ASP A 198 -3.24 14.16 27.33
C ASP A 198 -3.68 13.86 25.89
N ILE A 199 -4.06 12.60 25.61
CA ILE A 199 -4.58 12.17 24.32
C ILE A 199 -6.11 12.17 24.32
N HIS A 200 -6.71 12.89 23.38
CA HIS A 200 -8.15 12.81 23.14
C HIS A 200 -8.51 11.50 22.45
N ARG A 201 -9.25 10.63 23.15
CA ARG A 201 -9.65 9.31 22.64
C ARG A 201 -10.91 9.39 21.80
N TYR A 202 -10.91 8.76 20.63
CA TYR A 202 -12.06 8.72 19.73
C TYR A 202 -12.24 7.35 19.07
N THR A 203 -13.48 7.08 18.68
CA THR A 203 -13.84 6.05 17.70
C THR A 203 -14.88 6.70 16.78
N MET A 204 -14.64 6.68 15.47
CA MET A 204 -15.58 7.19 14.48
C MET A 204 -16.92 6.45 14.56
N SER A 205 -18.01 7.14 14.23
CA SER A 205 -19.30 6.46 14.05
C SER A 205 -19.26 5.55 12.80
N LEU A 206 -20.18 4.58 12.76
CA LEU A 206 -20.30 3.67 11.61
C LEU A 206 -20.51 4.44 10.30
N ASP A 207 -21.42 5.41 10.29
CA ASP A 207 -21.71 6.23 9.10
C ASP A 207 -20.49 7.05 8.69
N SER A 208 -19.82 7.71 9.64
CA SER A 208 -18.61 8.50 9.35
C SER A 208 -17.49 7.64 8.74
N LEU A 209 -17.29 6.42 9.24
CA LEU A 209 -16.30 5.48 8.68
C LEU A 209 -16.66 5.07 7.25
N VAL A 210 -17.92 4.73 7.01
CA VAL A 210 -18.43 4.33 5.70
C VAL A 210 -18.31 5.49 4.69
N ASP A 211 -18.73 6.70 5.07
CA ASP A 211 -18.67 7.90 4.22
C ASP A 211 -17.22 8.28 3.88
N THR A 212 -16.30 8.12 4.85
CA THR A 212 -14.87 8.32 4.63
C THR A 212 -14.31 7.31 3.63
N ALA A 213 -14.69 6.04 3.75
CA ALA A 213 -14.29 5.02 2.77
C ALA A 213 -14.85 5.31 1.37
N MET A 214 -16.12 5.74 1.27
CA MET A 214 -16.73 6.12 -0.01
C MET A 214 -16.08 7.38 -0.60
N THR A 215 -15.56 8.29 0.23
CA THR A 215 -14.73 9.41 -0.23
C THR A 215 -13.46 8.90 -0.91
N ALA A 216 -12.80 7.87 -0.36
CA ALA A 216 -11.65 7.22 -1.00
C ALA A 216 -12.00 6.69 -2.40
N PHE A 217 -13.13 5.98 -2.50
CA PHE A 217 -13.64 5.45 -3.77
C PHE A 217 -13.84 6.56 -4.81
N ASN A 218 -14.47 7.67 -4.40
CA ASN A 218 -14.72 8.82 -5.28
C ASN A 218 -13.44 9.55 -5.70
N LEU A 219 -12.37 9.44 -4.91
CA LEU A 219 -11.02 9.91 -5.26
C LEU A 219 -10.23 8.88 -6.10
N ASP A 220 -10.90 7.83 -6.60
CA ASP A 220 -10.35 6.73 -7.38
C ASP A 220 -9.25 5.92 -6.64
N MET A 221 -9.29 5.93 -5.32
CA MET A 221 -8.56 4.98 -4.50
C MET A 221 -9.41 3.71 -4.38
N ARG A 222 -8.99 2.63 -5.05
CA ARG A 222 -9.76 1.37 -5.00
C ARG A 222 -9.41 0.46 -3.85
N SER A 223 -8.55 0.90 -2.95
CA SER A 223 -8.30 0.21 -1.69
C SER A 223 -8.31 1.19 -0.53
N VAL A 224 -8.85 0.75 0.59
CA VAL A 224 -8.79 1.45 1.88
C VAL A 224 -8.16 0.58 2.94
N MET A 225 -7.53 1.21 3.91
CA MET A 225 -7.06 0.55 5.14
C MET A 225 -7.75 1.14 6.33
N LEU A 226 -8.44 0.28 7.08
CA LEU A 226 -9.08 0.64 8.34
C LEU A 226 -8.09 0.31 9.46
N GLN A 227 -7.55 1.35 10.08
CA GLN A 227 -6.53 1.23 11.12
C GLN A 227 -7.03 1.77 12.45
N ALA A 228 -6.73 1.05 13.53
CA ALA A 228 -7.05 1.49 14.88
C ALA A 228 -6.07 0.93 15.92
N GLY A 229 -6.14 1.47 17.14
CA GLY A 229 -5.62 0.76 18.32
C GLY A 229 -6.36 -0.57 18.53
N GLU A 230 -5.69 -1.52 19.18
CA GLU A 230 -6.24 -2.86 19.39
C GLU A 230 -7.29 -2.85 20.49
N ILE A 231 -8.46 -3.43 20.19
CA ILE A 231 -9.53 -3.69 21.14
C ILE A 231 -10.10 -5.07 20.83
N VAL A 232 -9.88 -6.03 21.73
CA VAL A 232 -10.39 -7.40 21.61
C VAL A 232 -11.70 -7.47 22.38
N HIS A 233 -12.80 -7.13 21.71
CA HIS A 233 -14.14 -7.17 22.29
C HIS A 233 -15.20 -7.46 21.21
N PRO A 234 -16.25 -8.27 21.48
CA PRO A 234 -17.27 -8.60 20.48
C PRO A 234 -17.95 -7.39 19.83
N SER A 235 -18.16 -6.29 20.58
CA SER A 235 -18.73 -5.06 20.02
C SER A 235 -17.82 -4.40 18.96
N ARG A 236 -16.48 -4.53 19.09
CA ARG A 236 -15.53 -4.03 18.09
C ARG A 236 -15.62 -4.86 16.81
N ILE A 237 -15.72 -6.18 16.93
CA ILE A 237 -15.87 -7.09 15.79
C ILE A 237 -17.22 -6.86 15.09
N THR A 238 -18.31 -6.72 15.84
CA THR A 238 -19.63 -6.36 15.29
C THR A 238 -19.61 -5.00 14.59
N TYR A 239 -18.92 -3.99 15.14
CA TYR A 239 -18.76 -2.69 14.49
C TYR A 239 -18.00 -2.82 13.16
N LEU A 240 -16.86 -3.52 13.15
CA LEU A 240 -16.03 -3.71 11.97
C LEU A 240 -16.75 -4.51 10.88
N THR A 241 -17.36 -5.64 11.21
CA THR A 241 -18.11 -6.47 10.25
C THR A 241 -19.25 -5.69 9.59
N ARG A 242 -19.99 -4.89 10.36
CA ARG A 242 -21.03 -3.98 9.82
C ARG A 242 -20.43 -2.90 8.90
N ALA A 243 -19.30 -2.31 9.27
CA ALA A 243 -18.63 -1.31 8.46
C ALA A 243 -18.13 -1.90 7.14
N ILE A 244 -17.45 -3.04 7.20
CA ILE A 244 -16.89 -3.74 6.03
C ILE A 244 -18.02 -4.10 5.06
N ARG A 245 -19.09 -4.74 5.53
CA ARG A 245 -20.25 -5.10 4.68
C ARG A 245 -20.83 -3.88 3.98
N ARG A 246 -21.11 -2.81 4.73
CA ARG A 246 -21.71 -1.59 4.16
C ARG A 246 -20.78 -0.88 3.18
N ILE A 247 -19.47 -0.84 3.44
CA ILE A 247 -18.47 -0.30 2.49
C ILE A 247 -18.45 -1.13 1.21
N ARG A 248 -18.43 -2.47 1.33
CA ARG A 248 -18.44 -3.37 0.17
C ARG A 248 -19.70 -3.18 -0.66
N GLU A 249 -20.88 -3.26 -0.04
CA GLU A 249 -22.17 -3.07 -0.71
C GLU A 249 -22.24 -1.75 -1.48
N LEU A 250 -21.96 -0.62 -0.81
CA LEU A 250 -22.05 0.70 -1.42
C LEU A 250 -21.00 0.90 -2.53
N SER A 251 -19.77 0.44 -2.31
CA SER A 251 -18.71 0.59 -3.31
C SER A 251 -18.91 -0.31 -4.52
N ILE A 252 -19.43 -1.53 -4.34
CA ILE A 252 -19.78 -2.44 -5.45
C ILE A 252 -20.92 -1.84 -6.26
N ALA A 253 -22.02 -1.44 -5.62
CA ALA A 253 -23.14 -0.83 -6.31
C ALA A 253 -22.71 0.40 -7.10
N LYS A 254 -21.86 1.25 -6.51
CA LYS A 254 -21.31 2.42 -7.20
C LYS A 254 -20.42 2.03 -8.38
N ASP A 255 -19.52 1.07 -8.22
CA ASP A 255 -18.59 0.67 -9.29
C ASP A 255 -19.32 0.05 -10.48
N LEU A 256 -20.30 -0.82 -10.23
CA LEU A 256 -21.14 -1.41 -11.28
C LEU A 256 -22.01 -0.36 -11.98
N SER A 257 -22.46 0.68 -11.27
CA SER A 257 -23.18 1.80 -11.90
C SER A 257 -22.30 2.66 -12.80
N LEU A 258 -20.99 2.73 -12.53
CA LEU A 258 -20.02 3.50 -13.31
C LEU A 258 -19.50 2.70 -14.52
N ASP A 259 -19.39 1.39 -14.38
CA ASP A 259 -18.95 0.48 -15.43
C ASP A 259 -19.79 -0.81 -15.43
N PRO A 260 -20.95 -0.79 -16.12
CA PRO A 260 -21.82 -1.96 -16.23
C PRO A 260 -21.16 -3.16 -16.91
N HIS A 261 -20.08 -2.97 -17.70
CA HIS A 261 -19.36 -4.08 -18.33
C HIS A 261 -18.62 -4.94 -17.31
N LYS A 262 -18.26 -4.41 -16.13
CA LYS A 262 -17.76 -5.23 -15.03
C LYS A 262 -18.78 -6.30 -14.65
N ALA A 263 -20.08 -5.99 -14.66
CA ALA A 263 -21.14 -6.97 -14.38
C ALA A 263 -21.22 -8.10 -15.43
N PHE A 264 -20.71 -7.88 -16.64
CA PHE A 264 -20.61 -8.90 -17.69
C PHE A 264 -19.38 -9.80 -17.48
N LEU A 265 -18.23 -9.23 -17.10
CA LEU A 265 -17.03 -10.00 -16.78
C LEU A 265 -17.22 -10.94 -15.58
N LEU A 266 -18.06 -10.55 -14.62
CA LEU A 266 -18.46 -11.41 -13.49
C LEU A 266 -19.27 -12.66 -13.92
N ARG A 267 -19.69 -12.79 -15.20
CA ARG A 267 -20.50 -13.94 -15.69
C ARG A 267 -19.69 -15.06 -16.34
N GLN A 268 -18.42 -14.83 -16.66
CA GLN A 268 -17.63 -15.77 -17.45
C GLN A 268 -16.82 -16.65 -16.50
N PRO A 269 -17.12 -17.97 -16.36
CA PRO A 269 -16.18 -18.88 -15.74
C PRO A 269 -14.87 -18.84 -16.56
N THR A 270 -13.74 -18.69 -15.89
CA THR A 270 -12.44 -18.66 -16.57
C THR A 270 -12.16 -20.05 -17.15
N GLU A 271 -11.87 -20.14 -18.45
CA GLU A 271 -11.61 -21.38 -19.21
C GLU A 271 -10.54 -22.31 -18.60
N GLU A 272 -9.76 -21.85 -17.61
CA GLU A 272 -8.79 -22.68 -16.88
C GLU A 272 -9.42 -23.74 -15.95
N GLU A 273 -10.72 -23.66 -15.65
CA GLU A 273 -11.39 -24.60 -14.73
C GLU A 273 -12.05 -25.81 -15.42
N ASP A 274 -12.06 -25.87 -16.76
CA ASP A 274 -12.81 -26.89 -17.51
C ASP A 274 -12.05 -28.23 -17.73
N ARG A 275 -10.90 -28.43 -17.09
CA ARG A 275 -10.12 -29.69 -17.22
C ARG A 275 -10.25 -30.67 -16.04
N GLY A 276 -11.04 -30.37 -15.01
CA GLY A 276 -11.07 -31.19 -13.78
C GLY A 276 -12.42 -31.74 -13.33
N SER A 277 -13.53 -31.06 -13.60
CA SER A 277 -14.85 -31.51 -13.12
C SER A 277 -15.92 -31.03 -14.07
N GLY A 278 -16.46 -31.95 -14.89
CA GLY A 278 -17.54 -31.70 -15.85
C GLY A 278 -18.88 -31.39 -15.18
N VAL A 279 -18.93 -30.33 -14.38
CA VAL A 279 -20.11 -29.80 -13.73
C VAL A 279 -20.01 -28.28 -13.78
N ILE A 280 -20.46 -27.68 -14.88
CA ILE A 280 -21.21 -26.42 -14.99
C ILE A 280 -21.56 -26.30 -16.48
N SER A 281 -22.68 -26.91 -16.87
CA SER A 281 -23.27 -26.70 -18.18
C SER A 281 -24.79 -26.68 -18.05
N HIS A 282 -25.36 -25.82 -17.21
CA HIS A 282 -26.77 -25.41 -17.28
C HIS A 282 -27.13 -24.40 -16.18
N PHE A 283 -26.80 -23.12 -16.36
CA PHE A 283 -27.48 -22.02 -15.66
C PHE A 283 -27.06 -20.67 -16.25
N SER A 284 -27.90 -19.80 -16.83
CA SER A 284 -29.25 -19.91 -17.36
C SER A 284 -29.37 -18.79 -18.39
N GLN A 285 -29.62 -19.14 -19.65
CA GLN A 285 -29.90 -18.19 -20.73
C GLN A 285 -31.14 -17.34 -20.39
N THR A 286 -32.04 -17.87 -19.55
CA THR A 286 -33.23 -17.20 -19.00
C THR A 286 -32.91 -16.03 -18.06
N LEU A 287 -31.78 -16.05 -17.34
CA LEU A 287 -31.34 -14.93 -16.49
C LEU A 287 -30.69 -13.82 -17.34
N MET A 288 -29.97 -14.19 -18.40
CA MET A 288 -29.52 -13.24 -19.43
C MET A 288 -30.71 -12.57 -20.11
N ASP A 289 -31.74 -13.32 -20.48
CA ASP A 289 -32.96 -12.76 -21.08
C ASP A 289 -33.71 -11.83 -20.12
N SER A 290 -33.72 -12.14 -18.81
CA SER A 290 -34.34 -11.28 -17.79
C SER A 290 -33.56 -9.98 -17.56
N LEU A 291 -32.23 -10.02 -17.64
CA LEU A 291 -31.35 -8.87 -17.40
C LEU A 291 -31.21 -8.00 -18.67
N VAL A 292 -31.20 -8.61 -19.85
CA VAL A 292 -31.31 -7.93 -21.14
C VAL A 292 -32.70 -7.31 -21.28
N SER A 293 -33.79 -8.00 -20.90
CA SER A 293 -35.14 -7.44 -20.85
C SER A 293 -35.26 -6.28 -19.84
N ALA A 294 -34.58 -6.34 -18.69
CA ALA A 294 -34.55 -5.26 -17.71
C ALA A 294 -33.71 -4.05 -18.12
N LEU A 295 -32.66 -4.26 -18.94
CA LEU A 295 -31.78 -3.20 -19.46
C LEU A 295 -32.18 -2.69 -20.85
N SER A 296 -33.03 -3.41 -21.60
CA SER A 296 -33.50 -3.02 -22.95
C SER A 296 -34.18 -1.65 -22.96
N PRO A 297 -35.04 -1.29 -21.99
CA PRO A 297 -35.65 0.04 -21.95
C PRO A 297 -34.64 1.17 -21.68
N LEU A 298 -33.51 0.86 -21.03
CA LEU A 298 -32.41 1.81 -20.80
C LEU A 298 -31.56 2.06 -22.04
N LEU A 299 -31.58 1.15 -23.01
CA LEU A 299 -30.87 1.24 -24.28
C LEU A 299 -31.73 1.89 -25.39
N ASP A 300 -33.06 1.85 -25.26
CA ASP A 300 -34.03 2.40 -26.24
C ASP A 300 -34.70 3.72 -25.82
N LEU A 301 -34.28 4.35 -24.71
CA LEU A 301 -34.73 5.70 -24.37
C LEU A 301 -34.04 6.75 -25.26
N GLU A 302 -34.54 6.90 -26.49
CA GLU A 302 -34.48 8.19 -27.18
C GLU A 302 -35.27 9.21 -26.35
N VAL A 303 -34.54 10.12 -25.73
CA VAL A 303 -35.10 11.22 -24.96
C VAL A 303 -35.76 12.20 -25.92
N ASP A 304 -37.07 12.04 -26.15
CA ASP A 304 -37.87 13.08 -26.77
C ASP A 304 -38.05 14.23 -25.77
N THR A 305 -37.58 15.41 -26.16
CA THR A 305 -37.56 16.61 -25.33
C THR A 305 -38.46 17.65 -25.96
N THR A 306 -39.68 17.81 -25.45
CA THR A 306 -40.42 19.06 -25.56
C THR A 306 -41.12 19.43 -24.24
N THR A 307 -40.82 20.67 -23.83
CA THR A 307 -41.27 21.48 -22.68
C THR A 307 -42.81 21.67 -22.61
N VAL A 308 -43.48 22.07 -21.52
CA VAL A 308 -43.36 23.26 -20.66
C VAL A 308 -44.36 23.11 -19.48
N GLY A 309 -44.05 23.64 -18.29
CA GLY A 309 -45.06 24.33 -17.47
C GLY A 309 -45.47 23.72 -16.13
N GLY A 310 -44.80 24.16 -15.05
CA GLY A 310 -45.51 24.67 -13.87
C GLY A 310 -46.44 23.78 -13.05
N GLU A 311 -46.27 22.46 -12.99
CA GLU A 311 -46.97 21.60 -12.01
C GLU A 311 -46.02 20.52 -11.46
N ASN A 312 -46.23 20.10 -10.21
CA ASN A 312 -45.45 19.04 -9.54
C ASN A 312 -45.41 17.78 -10.41
N LEU A 313 -44.25 17.44 -10.97
CA LEU A 313 -44.07 16.21 -11.73
C LEU A 313 -44.05 15.00 -10.78
N PRO A 314 -44.89 13.98 -11.00
CA PRO A 314 -44.74 12.69 -10.33
C PRO A 314 -43.38 12.09 -10.73
N GLU A 315 -42.69 11.38 -9.81
CA GLU A 315 -41.56 10.53 -10.22
C GLU A 315 -42.02 9.68 -11.41
N SER A 316 -41.45 9.92 -12.59
CA SER A 316 -41.85 9.22 -13.80
C SER A 316 -41.62 7.72 -13.61
N SER A 317 -42.56 6.91 -14.09
CA SER A 317 -42.52 5.43 -14.04
C SER A 317 -41.16 4.86 -14.43
N ASP A 318 -40.47 5.52 -15.36
CA ASP A 318 -39.20 5.09 -15.93
C ASP A 318 -38.04 5.21 -14.93
N ILE A 319 -38.01 6.23 -14.06
CA ILE A 319 -36.99 6.35 -13.02
C ILE A 319 -37.19 5.27 -11.95
N ARG A 320 -38.44 4.96 -11.62
CA ARG A 320 -38.77 3.89 -10.66
C ARG A 320 -38.39 2.52 -11.22
N VAL A 321 -38.68 2.26 -12.50
CA VAL A 321 -38.32 1.01 -13.19
C VAL A 321 -36.81 0.83 -13.29
N VAL A 322 -36.05 1.91 -13.56
CA VAL A 322 -34.58 1.88 -13.58
C VAL A 322 -34.01 1.61 -12.18
N ARG A 323 -34.53 2.28 -11.15
CA ARG A 323 -34.13 2.05 -9.75
C ARG A 323 -34.40 0.62 -9.32
N GLU A 324 -35.61 0.12 -9.58
CA GLU A 324 -35.99 -1.27 -9.28
C GLU A 324 -35.17 -2.29 -10.10
N GLY A 325 -34.77 -1.96 -11.34
CA GLY A 325 -33.91 -2.79 -12.18
C GLY A 325 -32.48 -2.91 -11.64
N VAL A 326 -31.90 -1.79 -11.17
CA VAL A 326 -30.60 -1.77 -10.51
C VAL A 326 -30.68 -2.48 -9.15
N GLU A 327 -31.73 -2.25 -8.37
CA GLU A 327 -31.97 -2.94 -7.09
C GLU A 327 -32.09 -4.46 -7.29
N ARG A 328 -32.79 -4.93 -8.33
CA ARG A 328 -32.88 -6.36 -8.67
C ARG A 328 -31.54 -6.93 -9.14
N ALA A 329 -30.79 -6.21 -9.96
CA ALA A 329 -29.47 -6.66 -10.42
C ALA A 329 -28.47 -6.76 -9.27
N VAL A 330 -28.47 -5.77 -8.36
CA VAL A 330 -27.68 -5.80 -7.12
C VAL A 330 -28.13 -6.94 -6.23
N ALA A 331 -29.44 -7.15 -6.05
CA ALA A 331 -29.97 -8.27 -5.26
C ALA A 331 -29.57 -9.62 -5.85
N SER A 332 -29.64 -9.82 -7.17
CA SER A 332 -29.21 -11.08 -7.80
C SER A 332 -27.71 -11.31 -7.75
N VAL A 333 -26.89 -10.26 -7.84
CA VAL A 333 -25.44 -10.37 -7.59
C VAL A 333 -25.19 -10.74 -6.14
N LEU A 334 -25.87 -10.10 -5.18
CA LEU A 334 -25.75 -10.43 -3.75
C LEU A 334 -26.27 -11.84 -3.43
N GLU A 335 -27.34 -12.30 -4.08
CA GLU A 335 -27.90 -13.64 -3.93
C GLU A 335 -26.94 -14.71 -4.48
N ALA A 336 -26.35 -14.47 -5.66
CA ALA A 336 -25.28 -15.31 -6.22
C ALA A 336 -24.03 -15.32 -5.31
N LEU A 337 -23.73 -14.20 -4.65
CA LEU A 337 -22.67 -14.12 -3.64
C LEU A 337 -22.99 -14.90 -2.35
N THR A 338 -24.25 -15.25 -2.09
CA THR A 338 -24.71 -16.05 -0.93
C THR A 338 -25.02 -17.52 -1.22
N ASN A 339 -25.08 -17.93 -2.50
CA ASN A 339 -25.28 -19.33 -2.90
C ASN A 339 -24.06 -20.27 -2.66
N GLU A 340 -24.19 -21.23 -1.74
CA GLU A 340 -23.17 -22.22 -1.32
C GLU A 340 -22.52 -23.04 -2.46
N GLU A 341 -23.12 -23.10 -3.66
CA GLU A 341 -22.56 -23.86 -4.80
C GLU A 341 -21.31 -23.22 -5.44
N TRP A 342 -21.03 -21.95 -5.17
CA TRP A 342 -19.79 -21.31 -5.61
C TRP A 342 -18.64 -21.61 -4.66
N THR A 343 -17.50 -22.06 -5.21
CA THR A 343 -16.27 -22.18 -4.40
C THR A 343 -15.91 -20.81 -3.80
N LEU A 344 -15.39 -20.81 -2.56
CA LEU A 344 -14.90 -19.61 -1.87
C LEU A 344 -13.91 -18.83 -2.78
N VAL A 345 -13.10 -19.56 -3.56
CA VAL A 345 -12.10 -19.01 -4.49
C VAL A 345 -12.73 -18.23 -5.63
N SER A 346 -13.79 -18.74 -6.26
CA SER A 346 -14.47 -18.08 -7.39
C SER A 346 -15.24 -16.82 -6.93
N ARG A 347 -15.89 -16.87 -5.76
CA ARG A 347 -16.51 -15.69 -5.13
C ARG A 347 -15.51 -14.62 -4.73
N HIS A 348 -14.40 -15.04 -4.12
CA HIS A 348 -13.33 -14.15 -3.73
C HIS A 348 -12.71 -13.48 -4.96
N ARG A 349 -12.40 -14.23 -6.03
CA ARG A 349 -11.88 -13.63 -7.28
C ARG A 349 -12.85 -12.63 -7.93
N LEU A 350 -14.15 -12.94 -8.01
CA LEU A 350 -15.17 -12.02 -8.55
C LEU A 350 -15.26 -10.70 -7.76
N LEU A 351 -15.30 -10.81 -6.42
CA LEU A 351 -15.41 -9.66 -5.52
C LEU A 351 -14.16 -8.77 -5.54
N HIS A 352 -12.99 -9.33 -5.87
CA HIS A 352 -11.73 -8.58 -5.93
C HIS A 352 -11.64 -7.56 -7.07
N TYR A 353 -12.48 -7.69 -8.12
CA TYR A 353 -12.45 -6.77 -9.27
C TYR A 353 -13.45 -5.61 -9.17
N VAL A 354 -14.29 -5.58 -8.13
CA VAL A 354 -15.40 -4.61 -8.03
C VAL A 354 -15.48 -3.99 -6.63
N GLY A 355 -15.68 -2.68 -6.59
CA GLY A 355 -15.79 -1.91 -5.35
C GLY A 355 -14.44 -1.63 -4.68
N LEU A 356 -14.44 -1.42 -3.36
CA LEU A 356 -13.24 -1.16 -2.57
C LEU A 356 -12.62 -2.42 -1.99
N GLY A 357 -11.31 -2.59 -2.17
CA GLY A 357 -10.52 -3.58 -1.45
C GLY A 357 -10.20 -3.11 -0.03
N ILE A 358 -10.68 -3.85 0.97
CA ILE A 358 -10.58 -3.47 2.38
C ILE A 358 -9.42 -4.20 3.04
N ALA A 359 -8.44 -3.43 3.53
CA ALA A 359 -7.38 -3.88 4.40
C ALA A 359 -7.67 -3.49 5.86
N LEU A 360 -7.30 -4.35 6.81
CA LEU A 360 -7.43 -4.08 8.24
C LEU A 360 -6.05 -3.98 8.89
N SER A 361 -5.93 -3.13 9.91
CA SER A 361 -4.78 -3.04 10.79
C SER A 361 -5.28 -2.72 12.21
N VAL A 362 -5.80 -3.75 12.89
CA VAL A 362 -6.54 -3.61 14.15
C VAL A 362 -6.01 -4.50 15.29
N GLY A 363 -4.76 -4.97 15.15
CA GLY A 363 -4.04 -5.71 16.19
C GLY A 363 -4.18 -7.24 16.10
N GLU A 364 -3.87 -7.91 17.20
CA GLU A 364 -3.96 -9.37 17.37
C GLU A 364 -5.39 -9.77 17.75
N LEU A 365 -6.03 -10.63 16.96
CA LEU A 365 -7.37 -11.17 17.20
C LEU A 365 -7.37 -12.71 17.18
N SER A 366 -8.48 -13.30 17.62
CA SER A 366 -8.67 -14.74 17.52
C SER A 366 -8.95 -15.17 16.07
N ARG A 367 -8.69 -16.45 15.75
CA ARG A 367 -9.06 -17.04 14.44
C ARG A 367 -10.54 -16.84 14.08
N SER A 368 -11.42 -16.94 15.07
CA SER A 368 -12.87 -16.72 14.89
C SER A 368 -13.18 -15.27 14.52
N ASP A 369 -12.50 -14.30 15.14
CA ASP A 369 -12.69 -12.88 14.82
C ASP A 369 -12.12 -12.54 13.44
N TYR A 370 -10.95 -13.08 13.09
CA TYR A 370 -10.42 -12.97 11.74
C TYR A 370 -11.37 -13.56 10.69
N GLN A 371 -12.02 -14.69 10.98
CA GLN A 371 -12.97 -15.32 10.07
C GLN A 371 -14.19 -14.42 9.85
N GLN A 372 -14.78 -13.89 10.92
CA GLN A 372 -15.91 -12.97 10.83
C GLN A 372 -15.59 -11.72 9.98
N LEU A 373 -14.37 -11.20 10.08
CA LEU A 373 -13.90 -10.06 9.29
C LEU A 373 -13.70 -10.43 7.80
N MET A 374 -13.20 -11.63 7.53
CA MET A 374 -13.03 -12.15 6.17
C MET A 374 -14.38 -12.37 5.51
N ASP A 375 -15.32 -13.02 6.22
CA ASP A 375 -16.69 -13.27 5.77
C ASP A 375 -17.46 -11.96 5.50
N ALA A 376 -17.10 -10.89 6.21
CA ALA A 376 -17.65 -9.55 5.95
C ALA A 376 -17.08 -8.90 4.67
N GLY A 377 -15.97 -9.41 4.13
CA GLY A 377 -15.33 -8.93 2.90
C GLY A 377 -13.99 -8.22 3.08
N ALA A 378 -13.32 -8.39 4.23
CA ALA A 378 -11.92 -7.97 4.38
C ALA A 378 -11.01 -8.95 3.63
N VAL A 379 -10.03 -8.41 2.90
CA VAL A 379 -9.18 -9.21 1.99
C VAL A 379 -7.70 -9.11 2.32
N ARG A 380 -7.30 -8.09 3.11
CA ARG A 380 -5.91 -7.91 3.55
C ARG A 380 -5.84 -7.59 5.03
N TYR A 381 -4.75 -8.01 5.66
CA TYR A 381 -4.52 -7.72 7.07
C TYR A 381 -3.07 -7.30 7.27
N LEU A 382 -2.84 -6.14 7.88
CA LEU A 382 -1.52 -5.64 8.22
C LEU A 382 -1.32 -5.82 9.72
N LEU A 383 -0.33 -6.63 10.06
CA LEU A 383 0.10 -6.92 11.42
C LEU A 383 1.63 -6.94 11.41
N ARG A 384 2.25 -5.80 11.64
CA ARG A 384 3.72 -5.69 11.68
C ARG A 384 4.28 -6.55 12.81
N ILE A 385 5.39 -7.23 12.55
CA ILE A 385 6.15 -7.92 13.60
C ILE A 385 6.91 -6.90 14.46
N GLU A 386 7.16 -5.70 13.93
CA GLU A 386 7.94 -4.60 14.53
C GLU A 386 9.43 -4.90 14.71
N SER A 387 9.77 -6.13 15.11
CA SER A 387 11.11 -6.74 15.11
C SER A 387 10.96 -8.26 15.15
N SER A 388 11.62 -8.99 14.24
CA SER A 388 11.67 -10.47 14.28
C SER A 388 12.57 -11.03 15.39
N ASN A 389 13.41 -10.19 16.00
CA ASN A 389 14.16 -10.55 17.19
C ASN A 389 13.20 -10.58 18.41
N PRO A 390 13.01 -11.74 19.08
CA PRO A 390 12.08 -11.88 20.20
C PRO A 390 12.45 -11.01 21.42
N ASP A 391 13.74 -10.82 21.69
CA ASP A 391 14.21 -10.03 22.82
C ASP A 391 13.92 -8.54 22.60
N LEU A 392 14.15 -8.05 21.38
CA LEU A 392 13.81 -6.69 21.02
C LEU A 392 12.28 -6.52 20.98
N PHE A 393 11.53 -7.49 20.44
CA PHE A 393 10.06 -7.46 20.47
C PHE A 393 9.52 -7.29 21.89
N ALA A 394 10.06 -8.04 22.87
CA ALA A 394 9.66 -7.97 24.27
C ALA A 394 9.99 -6.62 24.93
N GLN A 395 11.02 -5.91 24.46
CA GLN A 395 11.34 -4.54 24.91
C GLN A 395 10.39 -3.48 24.34
N LEU A 396 9.64 -3.80 23.27
CA LEU A 396 8.73 -2.87 22.61
C LEU A 396 7.28 -3.02 23.09
N HIS A 397 6.91 -4.19 23.59
CA HIS A 397 5.53 -4.57 23.85
C HIS A 397 5.31 -4.90 25.33
N PRO A 398 4.09 -4.72 25.86
CA PRO A 398 3.75 -5.18 27.20
C PRO A 398 3.82 -6.71 27.27
N ALA A 399 4.08 -7.27 28.45
CA ALA A 399 4.34 -8.71 28.63
C ALA A 399 3.21 -9.65 28.13
N GLN A 400 1.97 -9.15 28.04
CA GLN A 400 0.82 -9.90 27.52
C GLN A 400 0.87 -10.07 25.99
N GLN A 401 1.55 -9.16 25.28
CA GLN A 401 1.81 -9.27 23.85
C GLN A 401 3.16 -9.97 23.65
N ARG A 402 3.11 -11.19 23.13
CA ARG A 402 4.29 -12.03 22.96
C ARG A 402 4.65 -12.20 21.50
N HIS A 403 5.93 -12.39 21.23
CA HIS A 403 6.45 -12.57 19.88
C HIS A 403 5.85 -13.82 19.20
N ASP A 404 5.77 -14.94 19.91
CA ASP A 404 5.16 -16.19 19.43
C ASP A 404 3.70 -16.00 19.02
N THR A 405 2.91 -15.28 19.84
CA THR A 405 1.50 -14.95 19.53
C THR A 405 1.39 -14.11 18.27
N ARG A 406 2.26 -13.10 18.08
CA ARG A 406 2.27 -12.24 16.89
C ARG A 406 2.58 -13.03 15.62
N VAL A 407 3.57 -13.92 15.68
CA VAL A 407 3.95 -14.82 14.58
C VAL A 407 2.80 -15.78 14.26
N GLU A 408 2.16 -16.35 15.27
CA GLU A 408 1.02 -17.26 15.09
C GLU A 408 -0.19 -16.56 14.46
N CYS A 409 -0.47 -15.31 14.85
CA CYS A 409 -1.50 -14.50 14.20
C CYS A 409 -1.21 -14.32 12.69
N LEU A 410 0.04 -14.03 12.32
CA LEU A 410 0.44 -13.89 10.92
C LEU A 410 0.26 -15.20 10.13
N ARG A 411 0.65 -16.34 10.72
CA ARG A 411 0.44 -17.67 10.11
C ARG A 411 -1.03 -17.97 9.93
N THR A 412 -1.83 -17.79 10.98
CA THR A 412 -3.29 -17.96 10.94
C THR A 412 -3.91 -17.11 9.83
N LEU A 413 -3.54 -15.82 9.72
CA LEU A 413 -4.03 -14.95 8.66
C LEU A 413 -3.65 -15.46 7.26
N LYS A 414 -2.40 -15.91 7.08
CA LYS A 414 -1.93 -16.48 5.80
C LYS A 414 -2.70 -17.75 5.42
N GLU A 415 -2.84 -18.68 6.36
CA GLU A 415 -3.56 -19.94 6.19
C GLU A 415 -5.03 -19.73 5.82
N MET A 416 -5.66 -18.70 6.40
CA MET A 416 -7.04 -18.33 6.09
C MET A 416 -7.21 -17.72 4.69
N GLY A 417 -6.12 -17.29 4.03
CA GLY A 417 -6.14 -16.69 2.71
C GLY A 417 -6.17 -15.16 2.68
N TYR A 418 -5.87 -14.48 3.79
CA TYR A 418 -5.61 -13.04 3.75
C TYR A 418 -4.33 -12.76 2.95
N MET A 419 -4.32 -11.64 2.21
CA MET A 419 -3.05 -11.03 1.83
C MET A 419 -2.44 -10.41 3.09
N ILE A 420 -1.35 -10.99 3.58
CA ILE A 420 -0.78 -10.56 4.84
C ILE A 420 0.26 -9.45 4.64
N GLY A 421 0.20 -8.46 5.51
CA GLY A 421 1.20 -7.41 5.58
C GLY A 421 1.93 -7.46 6.91
N THR A 422 3.25 -7.44 6.87
CA THR A 422 4.09 -7.29 8.08
C THR A 422 5.14 -6.20 7.85
N GLY A 423 6.15 -6.13 8.70
CA GLY A 423 7.23 -5.16 8.60
C GLY A 423 7.78 -4.77 9.96
N VAL A 424 8.76 -3.89 9.95
CA VAL A 424 9.57 -3.54 11.12
C VAL A 424 9.77 -2.04 11.26
N MET A 425 10.14 -1.63 12.47
CA MET A 425 10.71 -0.31 12.73
C MET A 425 12.23 -0.38 12.65
N ILE A 426 12.84 0.69 12.12
CA ILE A 426 14.29 0.78 11.90
C ILE A 426 14.84 1.91 12.77
N GLY A 427 15.87 1.65 13.57
CA GLY A 427 16.42 2.64 14.49
C GLY A 427 15.88 2.54 15.91
N LEU A 428 15.39 1.37 16.31
CA LEU A 428 14.97 1.14 17.69
C LEU A 428 16.20 1.08 18.62
N PRO A 429 16.08 1.58 19.87
CA PRO A 429 17.11 1.41 20.88
C PRO A 429 17.51 -0.06 21.03
N GLY A 430 18.81 -0.35 21.09
CA GLY A 430 19.35 -1.71 21.17
C GLY A 430 19.23 -2.57 19.90
N GLN A 431 18.62 -2.10 18.80
CA GLN A 431 18.57 -2.84 17.54
C GLN A 431 19.96 -2.96 16.92
N ARG A 432 20.25 -4.09 16.26
CA ARG A 432 21.50 -4.31 15.53
C ARG A 432 21.26 -4.55 14.05
N PHE A 433 22.30 -4.45 13.23
CA PHE A 433 22.18 -4.69 11.79
C PHE A 433 21.82 -6.14 11.47
N GLU A 434 22.26 -7.08 12.30
CA GLU A 434 21.93 -8.51 12.15
C GLU A 434 20.45 -8.78 12.44
N ASP A 435 19.80 -7.93 13.24
CA ASP A 435 18.36 -8.03 13.46
C ASP A 435 17.62 -7.61 12.18
N LEU A 436 18.06 -6.51 11.54
CA LEU A 436 17.51 -6.08 10.23
C LEU A 436 17.79 -7.10 9.11
N GLY A 437 18.96 -7.74 9.12
CA GLY A 437 19.26 -8.86 8.24
C GLY A 437 18.24 -9.99 8.38
N ARG A 438 18.03 -10.45 9.62
CA ARG A 438 17.03 -11.50 9.94
C ARG A 438 15.59 -11.09 9.64
N ASP A 439 15.26 -9.80 9.77
CA ASP A 439 13.93 -9.30 9.42
C ASP A 439 13.60 -9.55 7.93
N THR A 440 14.60 -9.46 7.03
CA THR A 440 14.36 -9.75 5.61
C THR A 440 14.06 -11.22 5.33
N GLU A 441 14.73 -12.13 6.02
CA GLU A 441 14.47 -13.57 5.95
C GLU A 441 13.10 -13.90 6.54
N PHE A 442 12.78 -13.32 7.71
CA PHE A 442 11.46 -13.46 8.32
C PHE A 442 10.32 -13.07 7.36
N PHE A 443 10.48 -12.00 6.58
CA PHE A 443 9.47 -11.62 5.58
C PHE A 443 9.28 -12.68 4.50
N ALA A 444 10.37 -13.30 4.05
CA ALA A 444 10.33 -14.37 3.05
C ALA A 444 9.68 -15.63 3.63
N GLU A 445 10.10 -16.07 4.82
CA GLU A 445 9.59 -17.25 5.52
C GLU A 445 8.10 -17.14 5.83
N MET A 446 7.65 -15.95 6.26
CA MET A 446 6.23 -15.70 6.54
C MET A 446 5.38 -15.65 5.25
N GLY A 447 6.01 -15.57 4.08
CA GLY A 447 5.31 -15.39 2.80
C GLY A 447 4.57 -14.04 2.75
N ALA A 448 5.22 -12.98 3.22
CA ALA A 448 4.63 -11.64 3.31
C ALA A 448 4.19 -11.12 1.93
N ASP A 449 2.94 -10.68 1.82
CA ASP A 449 2.40 -10.10 0.59
C ASP A 449 2.58 -8.58 0.54
N MET A 450 2.68 -7.95 1.71
CA MET A 450 2.96 -6.54 1.87
C MET A 450 4.01 -6.31 2.96
N ILE A 451 4.90 -5.35 2.74
CA ILE A 451 5.91 -4.94 3.72
C ILE A 451 5.76 -3.44 3.98
N GLY A 452 5.54 -3.11 5.25
CA GLY A 452 5.54 -1.74 5.75
C GLY A 452 6.72 -1.50 6.68
N MET A 453 7.72 -0.75 6.22
CA MET A 453 8.89 -0.38 7.04
C MET A 453 8.91 1.13 7.26
N GLY A 454 9.44 1.54 8.41
CA GLY A 454 9.62 2.95 8.70
C GLY A 454 10.68 3.16 9.78
N PRO A 455 11.30 4.34 9.80
CA PRO A 455 12.18 4.71 10.88
C PRO A 455 11.37 4.80 12.18
N TYR A 456 11.99 4.39 13.29
CA TYR A 456 11.46 4.72 14.60
C TYR A 456 11.58 6.23 14.81
N ILE A 457 10.44 6.89 14.98
CA ILE A 457 10.34 8.30 15.33
C ILE A 457 9.84 8.34 16.77
N THR A 458 10.56 9.06 17.63
CA THR A 458 10.22 9.12 19.04
C THR A 458 8.84 9.72 19.27
N GLN A 459 8.24 9.30 20.37
CA GLN A 459 7.05 9.92 20.92
C GLN A 459 7.29 10.25 22.39
N ASP A 460 7.11 11.49 22.79
CA ASP A 460 7.17 11.91 24.18
C ASP A 460 6.24 11.08 25.08
N ASN A 461 6.67 10.88 26.33
CA ASN A 461 6.00 10.06 27.35
C ASN A 461 5.90 8.56 27.00
N THR A 462 6.83 8.05 26.19
CA THR A 462 6.97 6.62 25.90
C THR A 462 8.32 6.08 26.40
N PRO A 463 8.37 4.91 27.06
CA PRO A 463 9.63 4.37 27.58
C PRO A 463 10.71 4.14 26.52
N VAL A 464 10.33 3.78 25.29
CA VAL A 464 11.29 3.59 24.20
C VAL A 464 11.88 4.94 23.77
N ALA A 465 11.14 6.06 23.86
CA ALA A 465 11.71 7.37 23.61
C ALA A 465 12.73 7.76 24.69
N ASP A 466 12.49 7.39 25.95
CA ASP A 466 13.44 7.62 27.05
C ASP A 466 14.72 6.78 26.88
N ALA A 467 14.57 5.52 26.48
CA ALA A 467 15.69 4.65 26.12
C ALA A 467 16.50 5.23 24.95
N TRP A 468 15.81 5.70 23.91
CA TRP A 468 16.43 6.35 22.75
C TRP A 468 17.21 7.61 23.15
N ARG A 469 16.64 8.48 23.99
CA ARG A 469 17.34 9.70 24.44
C ARG A 469 18.56 9.38 25.30
N SER A 470 18.50 8.30 26.07
CA SER A 470 19.63 7.82 26.89
C SER A 470 20.75 7.25 26.03
N GLU A 471 20.39 6.46 25.02
CA GLU A 471 21.33 5.78 24.13
C GLU A 471 22.02 6.72 23.14
N TYR A 472 21.32 7.77 22.69
CA TYR A 472 21.83 8.77 21.75
C TYR A 472 22.07 10.13 22.42
N ILE A 473 22.51 10.13 23.68
CA ILE A 473 22.81 11.35 24.43
C ILE A 473 23.85 12.20 23.69
N GLY A 474 23.58 13.50 23.55
CA GLY A 474 24.45 14.43 22.83
C GLY A 474 24.39 14.35 21.30
N VAL A 475 23.63 13.40 20.74
CA VAL A 475 23.41 13.31 19.29
C VAL A 475 22.21 14.18 18.88
N SER A 476 22.36 14.93 17.78
CA SER A 476 21.24 15.70 17.22
C SER A 476 20.13 14.77 16.72
N LYS A 477 18.90 14.96 17.23
CA LYS A 477 17.72 14.22 16.77
C LYS A 477 17.51 14.33 15.26
N LYS A 478 17.69 15.54 14.69
CA LYS A 478 17.58 15.75 13.24
C LYS A 478 18.59 14.88 12.48
N LEU A 479 19.83 14.84 12.94
CA LEU A 479 20.90 14.06 12.31
C LEU A 479 20.60 12.55 12.39
N GLN A 480 20.20 12.06 13.57
CA GLN A 480 19.83 10.65 13.73
C GLN A 480 18.61 10.26 12.89
N MET A 481 17.61 11.15 12.75
CA MET A 481 16.47 10.90 11.85
C MET A 481 16.90 10.84 10.37
N MET A 482 17.81 11.70 9.92
CA MET A 482 18.37 11.61 8.56
C MET A 482 19.17 10.32 8.33
N ARG A 483 19.90 9.86 9.34
CA ARG A 483 20.58 8.56 9.32
C ARG A 483 19.57 7.40 9.17
N MET A 484 18.50 7.41 9.97
CA MET A 484 17.45 6.39 9.90
C MET A 484 16.67 6.43 8.58
N PHE A 485 16.54 7.61 7.97
CA PHE A 485 15.98 7.76 6.64
C PHE A 485 16.81 7.01 5.59
N GLU A 486 18.13 7.23 5.55
CA GLU A 486 19.03 6.53 4.63
C GLU A 486 19.04 5.02 4.87
N LEU A 487 19.10 4.57 6.13
CA LEU A 487 19.01 3.15 6.45
C LEU A 487 17.67 2.53 6.04
N THR A 488 16.55 3.20 6.32
CA THR A 488 15.23 2.70 5.95
C THR A 488 15.07 2.55 4.44
N THR A 489 15.53 3.52 3.66
CA THR A 489 15.47 3.41 2.20
C THR A 489 16.42 2.36 1.63
N SER A 490 17.54 2.09 2.29
CA SER A 490 18.46 0.99 1.95
C SER A 490 17.81 -0.37 2.22
N MET A 491 17.12 -0.50 3.36
CA MET A 491 16.31 -1.69 3.68
C MET A 491 15.18 -1.90 2.66
N VAL A 492 14.49 -0.83 2.24
CA VAL A 492 13.48 -0.90 1.15
C VAL A 492 14.09 -1.42 -0.14
N ALA A 493 15.27 -0.94 -0.52
CA ALA A 493 15.96 -1.38 -1.73
C ALA A 493 16.35 -2.86 -1.66
N LEU A 494 16.92 -3.30 -0.54
CA LEU A 494 17.26 -4.69 -0.28
C LEU A 494 16.03 -5.60 -0.33
N CYS A 495 14.95 -5.24 0.39
CA CYS A 495 13.70 -6.00 0.33
C CYS A 495 13.10 -6.06 -1.07
N ARG A 496 13.20 -5.00 -1.89
CA ARG A 496 12.73 -5.06 -3.28
C ARG A 496 13.54 -6.06 -4.11
N ILE A 497 14.85 -6.15 -3.90
CA ILE A 497 15.70 -7.11 -4.61
C ILE A 497 15.39 -8.54 -4.15
N SER A 498 15.30 -8.77 -2.84
CA SER A 498 15.02 -10.11 -2.28
C SER A 498 13.59 -10.59 -2.50
N LEU A 499 12.62 -9.67 -2.48
CA LEU A 499 11.18 -9.95 -2.52
C LEU A 499 10.52 -9.16 -3.67
N PRO A 500 10.87 -9.48 -4.93
CA PRO A 500 10.58 -8.64 -6.09
C PRO A 500 9.09 -8.38 -6.35
N LYS A 501 8.22 -9.30 -5.93
CA LYS A 501 6.77 -9.28 -6.22
C LYS A 501 5.91 -8.71 -5.09
N VAL A 502 6.52 -8.38 -3.94
CA VAL A 502 5.82 -7.90 -2.75
C VAL A 502 5.46 -6.42 -2.89
N ASN A 503 4.32 -6.03 -2.32
CA ASN A 503 3.95 -4.62 -2.19
C ASN A 503 4.73 -3.97 -1.04
N ILE A 504 5.54 -2.95 -1.33
CA ILE A 504 6.32 -2.22 -0.32
C ILE A 504 5.80 -0.79 -0.23
N ALA A 505 5.45 -0.35 0.99
CA ALA A 505 4.89 0.96 1.23
C ALA A 505 5.95 2.05 1.39
N ALA A 506 5.78 3.17 0.69
CA ALA A 506 6.45 4.43 0.99
C ALA A 506 5.69 5.12 2.14
N THR A 507 6.13 4.87 3.38
CA THR A 507 5.37 5.21 4.59
C THR A 507 5.37 6.71 4.90
N THR A 508 4.35 7.15 5.65
CA THR A 508 4.23 8.55 6.11
C THR A 508 5.37 8.97 7.04
N ALA A 509 5.97 8.02 7.78
CA ALA A 509 7.15 8.26 8.61
C ALA A 509 8.35 8.80 7.80
N MET A 510 8.52 8.35 6.56
CA MET A 510 9.55 8.88 5.66
C MET A 510 9.32 10.36 5.34
N GLN A 511 8.05 10.76 5.17
CA GLN A 511 7.69 12.16 4.93
C GLN A 511 7.84 13.04 6.17
N ALA A 512 7.64 12.47 7.37
CA ALA A 512 7.85 13.18 8.63
C ALA A 512 9.31 13.62 8.81
N ILE A 513 10.26 12.82 8.31
CA ILE A 513 11.70 13.13 8.38
C ILE A 513 12.14 14.01 7.22
N HIS A 514 11.72 13.69 5.99
CA HIS A 514 12.11 14.40 4.78
C HIS A 514 10.88 14.80 3.96
N PRO A 515 10.71 16.08 3.54
CA PRO A 515 9.53 16.53 2.81
C PRO A 515 9.21 15.72 1.55
N GLN A 516 10.24 15.19 0.86
CA GLN A 516 10.14 14.31 -0.31
C GLN A 516 10.42 12.82 0.02
N GLY A 517 10.29 12.42 1.28
CA GLY A 517 10.73 11.10 1.73
C GLY A 517 10.00 9.94 1.07
N ARG A 518 8.71 10.11 0.79
CA ARG A 518 7.91 9.11 0.06
C ARG A 518 8.37 8.93 -1.38
N GLU A 519 8.70 10.02 -2.07
CA GLU A 519 9.21 10.02 -3.44
C GLU A 519 10.54 9.27 -3.51
N VAL A 520 11.45 9.60 -2.60
CA VAL A 520 12.75 8.93 -2.47
C VAL A 520 12.55 7.42 -2.23
N THR A 521 11.60 7.06 -1.38
CA THR A 521 11.32 5.65 -1.07
C THR A 521 10.73 4.91 -2.28
N LEU A 522 9.87 5.56 -3.08
CA LEU A 522 9.32 5.01 -4.33
C LEU A 522 10.42 4.74 -5.36
N VAL A 523 11.33 5.69 -5.58
CA VAL A 523 12.44 5.49 -6.53
C VAL A 523 13.54 4.55 -6.00
N ARG A 524 13.46 4.13 -4.73
CA ARG A 524 14.37 3.15 -4.11
C ARG A 524 13.73 1.77 -3.90
N GLY A 525 12.52 1.52 -4.42
CA GLY A 525 11.94 0.18 -4.50
C GLY A 525 10.48 0.05 -4.05
N ALA A 526 9.93 1.04 -3.33
CA ALA A 526 8.53 1.00 -2.95
C ALA A 526 7.58 1.19 -4.14
N ASN A 527 6.34 0.73 -3.99
CA ASN A 527 5.31 0.79 -5.04
C ASN A 527 3.89 1.06 -4.50
N VAL A 528 3.74 1.28 -3.19
CA VAL A 528 2.46 1.63 -2.56
C VAL A 528 2.58 2.97 -1.83
N LEU A 529 1.56 3.82 -1.98
CA LEU A 529 1.36 5.00 -1.16
C LEU A 529 0.07 4.87 -0.36
N MET A 530 0.09 5.40 0.85
CA MET A 530 -1.06 5.38 1.76
C MET A 530 -1.47 6.80 2.14
N PRO A 531 -2.27 7.49 1.32
CA PRO A 531 -2.79 8.82 1.64
C PRO A 531 -3.70 8.76 2.86
N ILE A 532 -3.50 9.65 3.82
CA ILE A 532 -4.39 9.77 4.98
C ILE A 532 -5.68 10.43 4.50
N ILE A 533 -6.80 9.71 4.65
CA ILE A 533 -8.14 10.18 4.32
C ILE A 533 -9.05 10.26 5.55
N THR A 534 -8.53 9.91 6.73
CA THR A 534 -9.15 10.16 8.04
C THR A 534 -9.75 11.58 8.08
N PRO A 535 -10.95 11.82 8.65
CA PRO A 535 -11.50 13.16 8.79
C PRO A 535 -10.59 14.09 9.62
N ARG A 536 -10.62 15.39 9.31
CA ARG A 536 -9.67 16.37 9.86
C ARG A 536 -9.79 16.52 11.38
N GLU A 537 -11.01 16.45 11.90
CA GLU A 537 -11.34 16.49 13.32
C GLU A 537 -10.70 15.33 14.13
N HIS A 538 -10.32 14.25 13.45
CA HIS A 538 -9.72 13.07 14.08
C HIS A 538 -8.21 12.94 13.83
N ARG A 539 -7.69 13.49 12.72
CA ARG A 539 -6.27 13.32 12.33
C ARG A 539 -5.26 13.77 13.38
N ALA A 540 -5.51 14.91 14.01
CA ALA A 540 -4.64 15.47 15.04
C ALA A 540 -4.57 14.57 16.30
N ASN A 541 -5.58 13.72 16.50
CA ASN A 541 -5.71 12.86 17.68
C ASN A 541 -5.10 11.46 17.45
N TYR A 542 -4.82 11.07 16.21
CA TYR A 542 -4.16 9.80 15.90
C TYR A 542 -2.66 10.02 15.74
N VAL A 543 -1.93 10.05 16.85
CA VAL A 543 -0.49 10.35 16.91
C VAL A 543 0.27 9.12 17.36
N LEU A 544 0.87 8.39 16.42
CA LEU A 544 1.76 7.26 16.75
C LEU A 544 3.15 7.74 17.16
N TYR A 545 3.59 8.86 16.58
CA TYR A 545 4.90 9.47 16.73
C TYR A 545 4.82 10.99 16.49
N GLU A 546 5.83 11.72 16.94
CA GLU A 546 5.89 13.19 16.82
C GLU A 546 6.04 13.67 15.37
N GLY A 547 5.49 14.84 15.07
CA GLY A 547 5.67 15.47 13.76
C GLY A 547 4.93 14.75 12.63
N LYS A 548 3.82 14.07 12.93
CA LYS A 548 2.95 13.42 11.94
C LYS A 548 2.59 14.41 10.80
N PRO A 549 2.88 14.07 9.53
CA PRO A 549 2.55 14.93 8.40
C PRO A 549 1.04 14.92 8.09
N CYS A 550 0.60 15.87 7.26
CA CYS A 550 -0.76 15.91 6.69
C CYS A 550 -1.91 16.04 7.71
N VAL A 551 -1.64 16.58 8.91
CA VAL A 551 -2.68 16.80 9.94
C VAL A 551 -3.74 17.80 9.45
N ASN A 552 -3.35 18.80 8.65
CA ASN A 552 -4.22 19.89 8.21
C ASN A 552 -4.70 19.81 6.74
N ASP A 553 -4.32 18.78 5.97
CA ASP A 553 -4.56 18.73 4.52
C ASP A 553 -6.00 18.31 4.17
N GLU A 554 -6.65 18.89 3.16
CA GLU A 554 -7.95 18.34 2.72
C GLU A 554 -7.75 17.08 1.83
N PRO A 555 -8.63 16.05 1.88
CA PRO A 555 -8.44 14.82 1.10
C PRO A 555 -8.32 15.04 -0.42
N THR A 556 -9.05 16.02 -0.96
CA THR A 556 -9.01 16.40 -2.38
C THR A 556 -7.70 17.10 -2.76
N GLN A 557 -7.18 17.96 -1.88
CA GLN A 557 -5.87 18.61 -2.04
C GLN A 557 -4.74 17.58 -2.02
N CYS A 558 -4.91 16.53 -1.20
CA CYS A 558 -3.96 15.42 -1.10
C CYS A 558 -3.81 14.69 -2.46
N ARG A 559 -4.89 14.37 -3.17
CA ARG A 559 -4.81 13.66 -4.47
C ARG A 559 -4.06 14.46 -5.54
N VAL A 560 -4.44 15.71 -5.79
CA VAL A 560 -3.80 16.53 -6.85
C VAL A 560 -2.31 16.73 -6.56
N CYS A 561 -1.99 17.00 -5.28
CA CYS A 561 -0.61 17.13 -4.82
C CYS A 561 0.18 15.82 -5.02
N LEU A 562 -0.38 14.68 -4.65
CA LEU A 562 0.25 13.37 -4.81
C LEU A 562 0.51 13.03 -6.28
N GLU A 563 -0.43 13.29 -7.18
CA GLU A 563 -0.26 13.04 -8.62
C GLU A 563 0.83 13.93 -9.23
N ALA A 564 0.91 15.19 -8.82
CA ALA A 564 2.00 16.08 -9.24
C ALA A 564 3.37 15.57 -8.75
N ARG A 565 3.44 15.11 -7.49
CA ARG A 565 4.66 14.56 -6.89
C ARG A 565 5.09 13.25 -7.55
N LEU A 566 4.17 12.35 -7.87
CA LEU A 566 4.48 11.12 -8.64
C LEU A 566 5.02 11.45 -10.03
N ARG A 567 4.36 12.36 -10.76
CA ARG A 567 4.82 12.77 -12.10
C ARG A 567 6.21 13.39 -12.07
N SER A 568 6.56 14.13 -11.01
CA SER A 568 7.89 14.73 -10.83
C SER A 568 9.03 13.71 -10.78
N ILE A 569 8.74 12.46 -10.39
CA ILE A 569 9.69 11.35 -10.35
C ILE A 569 9.44 10.30 -11.46
N GLY A 570 8.64 10.66 -12.47
CA GLY A 570 8.36 9.80 -13.62
C GLY A 570 7.46 8.59 -13.32
N LEU A 571 6.70 8.66 -12.22
CA LEU A 571 5.75 7.62 -11.80
C LEU A 571 4.31 8.12 -11.95
N GLU A 572 3.36 7.18 -11.92
CA GLU A 572 1.93 7.47 -12.02
C GLU A 572 1.13 6.60 -11.05
N SER A 573 -0.01 7.11 -10.59
CA SER A 573 -0.94 6.28 -9.84
C SER A 573 -1.51 5.18 -10.76
N ALA A 574 -1.93 4.07 -10.16
CA ALA A 574 -2.69 3.02 -10.83
C ALA A 574 -4.19 3.21 -10.55
N PRO A 575 -4.88 4.09 -11.30
CA PRO A 575 -6.30 4.34 -11.09
C PRO A 575 -7.10 3.06 -11.28
N SER A 576 -8.22 2.96 -10.58
CA SER A 576 -9.19 1.86 -10.75
C SER A 576 -8.67 0.44 -10.45
N LEU A 577 -7.45 0.26 -9.92
CA LEU A 577 -6.90 -1.02 -9.49
C LEU A 577 -6.77 -1.10 -7.96
N TRP A 578 -7.07 -2.28 -7.40
CA TRP A 578 -6.87 -2.57 -5.98
C TRP A 578 -5.39 -2.60 -5.58
N GLY A 579 -4.51 -2.87 -6.55
CA GLY A 579 -3.09 -3.00 -6.34
C GLY A 579 -2.71 -4.22 -5.53
N ASP A 580 -3.27 -5.38 -5.86
CA ASP A 580 -2.88 -6.63 -5.21
C ASP A 580 -1.39 -6.94 -5.46
N PRO A 581 -0.70 -7.48 -4.46
CA PRO A 581 0.70 -7.84 -4.61
C PRO A 581 0.84 -9.03 -5.56
N LEU A 582 1.82 -8.97 -6.46
CA LEU A 582 2.09 -10.05 -7.43
C LEU A 582 2.62 -11.32 -6.76
N SER A 583 3.02 -11.25 -5.49
CA SER A 583 3.43 -12.39 -4.66
C SER A 583 2.24 -13.25 -4.23
N PHE A 584 1.04 -12.67 -4.17
CA PHE A 584 -0.11 -13.38 -3.66
C PHE A 584 -0.58 -14.44 -4.65
N ARG A 585 -0.56 -15.70 -4.21
CA ARG A 585 -1.19 -16.83 -4.91
C ARG A 585 -2.40 -17.24 -4.09
N LEU A 586 -3.56 -17.31 -4.73
CA LEU A 586 -4.72 -17.95 -4.12
C LEU A 586 -4.41 -19.45 -4.02
N HIS A 587 -4.14 -19.94 -2.80
CA HIS A 587 -4.02 -21.37 -2.57
C HIS A 587 -5.38 -22.02 -2.86
N ALA A 588 -5.45 -22.77 -3.96
CA ALA A 588 -6.59 -23.62 -4.27
C ALA A 588 -6.52 -24.87 -3.38
N THR A 589 -6.82 -24.75 -2.09
CA THR A 589 -6.86 -25.90 -1.19
C THR A 589 -8.02 -25.77 -0.20
N ALA A 590 -9.20 -26.17 -0.68
CA ALA A 590 -10.27 -26.73 0.15
C ALA A 590 -11.03 -27.82 -0.63
N ALA A 591 -10.29 -28.71 -1.29
CA ALA A 591 -10.74 -30.05 -1.68
C ALA A 591 -9.46 -30.89 -1.78
N GLY A 592 -9.35 -31.93 -0.95
CA GLY A 592 -8.13 -32.72 -0.84
C GLY A 592 -7.72 -33.36 -2.16
N VAL A 593 -6.60 -32.90 -2.73
CA VAL A 593 -5.77 -33.65 -3.66
C VAL A 593 -4.33 -33.32 -3.26
N GLY A 594 -3.58 -34.33 -2.85
CA GLY A 594 -2.17 -34.19 -2.50
C GLY A 594 -1.35 -33.75 -3.71
N ASP A 595 -0.44 -32.81 -3.48
CA ASP A 595 0.53 -32.37 -4.48
C ASP A 595 1.63 -33.45 -4.59
N ASP A 596 1.49 -34.30 -5.60
CA ASP A 596 2.48 -35.31 -5.98
C ASP A 596 3.45 -34.67 -6.99
N SER A 597 4.28 -33.73 -6.52
CA SER A 597 5.45 -33.26 -7.27
C SER A 597 6.69 -33.95 -6.70
N GLY A 598 6.98 -35.11 -7.28
CA GLY A 598 7.96 -36.08 -6.84
C GLY A 598 9.37 -35.52 -6.61
N SER A 599 9.95 -36.02 -5.54
CA SER A 599 11.38 -36.14 -5.34
C SER A 599 12.03 -36.85 -6.53
N VAL A 600 12.93 -36.16 -7.23
CA VAL A 600 13.91 -36.82 -8.09
C VAL A 600 14.98 -37.40 -7.17
N ALA A 601 14.69 -38.57 -6.60
CA ALA A 601 15.67 -39.41 -5.96
C ALA A 601 16.43 -40.19 -7.04
N GLU A 602 17.75 -40.00 -7.05
CA GLU A 602 18.73 -40.73 -7.86
C GLU A 602 18.50 -42.24 -7.80
N ARG A 603 18.34 -42.88 -8.97
CA ARG A 603 18.58 -44.32 -9.12
C ARG A 603 19.82 -44.50 -9.98
N SER A 604 20.91 -44.84 -9.30
CA SER A 604 22.11 -45.43 -9.87
C SER A 604 21.78 -46.78 -10.51
N GLY A 605 22.07 -46.89 -11.81
CA GLY A 605 22.11 -48.15 -12.54
C GLY A 605 23.51 -48.30 -13.15
N SER A 606 24.31 -49.19 -12.56
CA SER A 606 25.59 -49.64 -13.09
C SER A 606 25.39 -50.48 -14.37
N PRO A 607 26.17 -50.26 -15.44
CA PRO A 607 26.43 -51.30 -16.43
C PRO A 607 27.72 -52.06 -16.08
N SER A 608 27.77 -53.31 -16.55
CA SER A 608 28.87 -54.29 -16.48
C SER A 608 30.29 -53.73 -16.61
#